data_AF-A0A673KVM6-F1
#
_entry.id   AF-A0A673KVM6-F1
#
_cell.length_a   1.000
_cell.length_b   1.000
_cell.length_c   1.000
_cell.angle_alpha   90.00
_cell.angle_beta   90.00
_cell.angle_gamma   90.00
#
_symmetry.space_group_name_H-M   'P 1'
#
loop_
_entity.id
_entity.type
_entity.pdbx_description
1 polymer ?
#
loop_
_entity_poly.entity_id
_entity_poly.type
_entity_poly.pdbx_seq_one_letter_code
_entity_poly.pdbx_strand_id
1 'polypeptide(L)'
;MIGLCYCWSLVTAHFLFDLALLVTLVGIMASAPISDKLGIMNKDTIVQAHILINKILKDIPTTHAAWINNKSLTLGDSTTRLQLEFLRKSMIPSAPVLQNISSISSMETCLAHIVKGLQLHLNLLNEISKELAQTDQVNELKAEIQELRSLIKKLQNQAGFDPSKQASDEQSQTPEHDLAKHLTNKYMTQVAAHLTLQQLQNFSCDVLRSILSIRRMTSNMSMAENPNTVQLCINTAGL
;
A
#
# COMPACT_ATOMS: atom_id res chain seq x y z
N MET A 1 -56.58 -19.96 61.95
CA MET A 1 -56.00 -20.91 60.98
C MET A 1 -55.46 -20.10 59.81
N ILE A 2 -54.16 -19.81 59.87
CA ILE A 2 -53.39 -19.14 58.83
C ILE A 2 -52.57 -20.26 58.17
N GLY A 3 -52.55 -20.35 56.84
CA GLY A 3 -51.56 -21.20 56.18
C GLY A 3 -51.95 -21.65 54.77
N LEU A 4 -51.06 -21.33 53.84
CA LEU A 4 -50.88 -21.95 52.52
C LEU A 4 -51.81 -21.51 51.39
N CYS A 5 -51.54 -20.33 50.83
CA CYS A 5 -51.90 -20.04 49.44
C CYS A 5 -50.82 -19.23 48.70
N TYR A 6 -49.54 -19.54 48.97
CA TYR A 6 -48.40 -18.96 48.28
C TYR A 6 -47.33 -20.04 48.09
N CYS A 7 -47.47 -20.90 47.07
CA CYS A 7 -46.34 -21.77 46.72
C CYS A 7 -46.29 -22.26 45.25
N TRP A 8 -47.17 -21.80 44.36
CA TRP A 8 -47.17 -22.27 42.96
C TRP A 8 -46.75 -21.23 41.91
N SER A 9 -46.50 -19.98 42.29
CA SER A 9 -46.12 -18.93 41.33
C SER A 9 -44.61 -18.64 41.26
N LEU A 10 -43.78 -19.27 42.11
CA LEU A 10 -42.34 -18.95 42.19
C LEU A 10 -41.42 -19.96 41.47
N VAL A 11 -41.91 -21.16 41.13
CA VAL A 11 -41.09 -22.22 40.50
C VAL A 11 -41.06 -22.09 38.97
N THR A 12 -42.05 -21.45 38.35
CA THR A 12 -42.11 -21.27 36.90
C THR A 12 -41.30 -20.06 36.40
N ALA A 13 -40.92 -19.13 37.28
CA ALA A 13 -40.16 -17.93 36.91
C ALA A 13 -38.64 -18.17 36.83
N HIS A 14 -38.11 -19.20 37.48
CA HIS A 14 -36.68 -19.53 37.42
C HIS A 14 -36.28 -20.31 36.16
N PHE A 15 -37.18 -21.13 35.61
CA PHE A 15 -36.89 -21.91 34.39
C PHE A 15 -36.84 -21.08 33.11
N LEU A 16 -37.37 -19.85 33.11
CA LEU A 16 -37.30 -18.95 31.95
C LEU A 16 -36.03 -18.09 31.93
N PHE A 17 -35.30 -17.99 33.04
CA PHE A 17 -34.11 -17.14 33.11
C PHE A 17 -32.82 -17.87 32.68
N ASP A 18 -32.75 -19.20 32.84
CA ASP A 18 -31.57 -19.99 32.42
C ASP A 18 -31.55 -20.34 30.93
N LEU A 19 -32.67 -20.28 30.22
CA LEU A 19 -32.70 -20.56 28.78
C LEU A 19 -32.31 -19.33 27.92
N ALA A 20 -32.41 -18.12 28.47
CA ALA A 20 -32.03 -16.89 27.78
C ALA A 20 -30.50 -16.67 27.72
N LEU A 21 -29.75 -17.29 28.64
CA LEU A 21 -28.29 -17.12 28.75
C LEU A 21 -27.50 -18.11 27.88
N LEU A 22 -28.14 -19.20 27.43
CA LEU A 22 -27.55 -20.17 26.49
C LEU A 22 -27.71 -19.79 25.01
N VAL A 23 -28.63 -18.88 24.68
CA VAL A 23 -28.85 -18.43 23.29
C VAL A 23 -27.89 -17.31 22.88
N THR A 24 -27.20 -16.65 23.82
CA THR A 24 -26.21 -15.60 23.50
C THR A 24 -24.78 -16.12 23.30
N LEU A 25 -24.54 -17.43 23.38
CA LEU A 25 -23.20 -18.03 23.20
C LEU A 25 -23.04 -18.88 21.93
N VAL A 26 -24.04 -18.87 21.04
CA VAL A 26 -23.91 -19.35 19.65
C VAL A 26 -23.83 -18.16 18.68
N GLY A 27 -23.20 -17.07 19.12
CA GLY A 27 -22.55 -16.11 18.24
C GLY A 27 -21.15 -16.62 17.90
N ILE A 28 -21.04 -17.86 17.44
CA ILE A 28 -19.76 -18.36 16.93
C ILE A 28 -19.42 -17.46 15.75
N MET A 29 -18.35 -16.70 15.95
CA MET A 29 -17.52 -16.06 14.94
C MET A 29 -17.44 -16.96 13.71
N ALA A 30 -18.33 -16.77 12.75
CA ALA A 30 -18.13 -17.19 11.39
C ALA A 30 -17.07 -16.25 10.81
N SER A 31 -15.85 -16.36 11.30
CA SER A 31 -14.67 -16.02 10.53
C SER A 31 -14.73 -16.94 9.32
N ALA A 32 -15.24 -16.42 8.22
CA ALA A 32 -15.29 -17.12 6.94
C ALA A 32 -13.92 -17.79 6.71
N PRO A 33 -13.87 -19.05 6.24
CA PRO A 33 -12.62 -19.74 6.03
C PRO A 33 -11.67 -18.85 5.22
N ILE A 34 -10.50 -18.58 5.80
CA ILE A 34 -9.42 -17.76 5.23
C ILE A 34 -9.11 -18.19 3.77
N SER A 35 -9.36 -19.46 3.44
CA SER A 35 -9.18 -20.05 2.10
C SER A 35 -10.16 -19.53 1.04
N ASP A 36 -11.41 -19.20 1.39
CA ASP A 36 -12.43 -18.82 0.40
C ASP A 36 -12.21 -17.40 -0.09
N LYS A 37 -11.90 -16.47 0.83
CA LYS A 37 -11.62 -15.06 0.52
C LYS A 37 -10.37 -14.90 -0.36
N LEU A 38 -9.38 -15.78 -0.19
CA LEU A 38 -8.13 -15.78 -0.96
C LEU A 38 -8.26 -16.50 -2.31
N GLY A 39 -9.08 -17.56 -2.38
CA GLY A 39 -9.36 -18.31 -3.61
C GLY A 39 -10.13 -17.50 -4.66
N ILE A 40 -10.82 -16.42 -4.25
CA ILE A 40 -11.58 -15.52 -5.13
C ILE A 40 -10.67 -14.48 -5.82
N MET A 41 -9.45 -14.23 -5.31
CA MET A 41 -8.56 -13.25 -5.92
C MET A 41 -8.10 -13.70 -7.30
N ASN A 42 -8.32 -12.84 -8.31
CA ASN A 42 -8.07 -13.20 -9.70
C ASN A 42 -6.55 -13.25 -9.97
N LYS A 43 -6.06 -14.45 -10.30
CA LYS A 43 -4.64 -14.71 -10.59
C LYS A 43 -4.11 -13.84 -11.73
N ASP A 44 -4.90 -13.61 -12.77
CA ASP A 44 -4.50 -12.74 -13.89
C ASP A 44 -4.29 -11.30 -13.41
N THR A 45 -5.12 -10.81 -12.49
CA THR A 45 -4.98 -9.45 -11.93
C THR A 45 -3.67 -9.32 -11.13
N ILE A 46 -3.28 -10.37 -10.39
CA ILE A 46 -1.99 -10.43 -9.68
C ILE A 46 -0.82 -10.46 -10.68
N VAL A 47 -0.93 -11.25 -11.75
CA VAL A 47 0.09 -11.35 -12.81
C VAL A 47 0.25 -10.00 -13.53
N GLN A 48 -0.85 -9.33 -13.86
CA GLN A 48 -0.79 -8.00 -14.49
C GLN A 48 -0.17 -6.96 -13.56
N ALA A 49 -0.54 -6.96 -12.27
CA ALA A 49 0.09 -6.09 -11.29
C ALA A 49 1.61 -6.35 -11.19
N HIS A 50 2.02 -7.62 -11.24
CA HIS A 50 3.44 -8.01 -11.27
C HIS A 50 4.17 -7.52 -12.52
N ILE A 51 3.58 -7.65 -13.72
CA ILE A 51 4.17 -7.17 -14.96
C ILE A 51 4.34 -5.64 -14.90
N LEU A 52 3.29 -4.95 -14.46
CA LEU A 52 3.27 -3.49 -14.45
C LEU A 52 4.22 -2.88 -13.43
N ILE A 53 4.35 -3.47 -12.22
CA ILE A 53 5.35 -2.97 -11.26
C ILE A 53 6.78 -3.16 -11.75
N ASN A 54 7.06 -4.24 -12.51
CA ASN A 54 8.37 -4.42 -13.15
C ASN A 54 8.60 -3.37 -14.24
N LYS A 55 7.55 -2.95 -14.95
CA LYS A 55 7.64 -1.90 -15.97
C LYS A 55 7.96 -0.54 -15.34
N ILE A 56 7.20 -0.14 -14.31
CA ILE A 56 7.47 1.06 -13.52
C ILE A 56 8.92 1.10 -13.02
N LEU A 57 9.42 -0.01 -12.46
CA LEU A 57 10.80 -0.11 -11.99
C LEU A 57 11.84 0.14 -13.09
N LYS A 58 11.57 -0.28 -14.33
CA LYS A 58 12.43 -0.05 -15.50
C LYS A 58 12.32 1.37 -16.06
N ASP A 59 11.16 2.00 -15.91
CA ASP A 59 10.88 3.32 -16.49
C ASP A 59 11.26 4.48 -15.56
N ILE A 60 11.49 4.21 -14.26
CA ILE A 60 12.01 5.22 -13.33
C ILE A 60 13.38 5.77 -13.77
N PRO A 61 14.41 4.96 -14.09
CA PRO A 61 15.70 5.48 -14.56
C PRO A 61 15.61 6.31 -15.85
N THR A 62 14.77 5.91 -16.80
CA THR A 62 14.60 6.65 -18.06
C THR A 62 13.87 7.98 -17.83
N THR A 63 12.86 7.99 -16.95
CA THR A 63 12.17 9.21 -16.51
C THR A 63 13.11 10.15 -15.76
N HIS A 64 13.96 9.60 -14.87
CA HIS A 64 14.98 10.35 -14.16
C HIS A 64 15.93 11.06 -15.14
N ALA A 65 16.46 10.34 -16.12
CA ALA A 65 17.35 10.91 -17.13
C ALA A 65 16.67 12.00 -18.00
N ALA A 66 15.36 11.90 -18.24
CA ALA A 66 14.59 12.89 -18.99
C ALA A 66 14.42 14.22 -18.21
N TRP A 67 14.27 14.16 -16.89
CA TRP A 67 14.04 15.35 -16.05
C TRP A 67 15.30 15.96 -15.43
N ILE A 68 16.31 15.13 -15.17
CA ILE A 68 17.46 15.50 -14.35
C ILE A 68 18.70 15.53 -15.22
N ASN A 69 19.13 16.74 -15.55
CA ASN A 69 20.39 16.97 -16.28
C ASN A 69 21.58 17.23 -15.33
N ASN A 70 21.33 17.30 -14.02
CA ASN A 70 22.37 17.51 -13.02
C ASN A 70 23.05 16.18 -12.65
N LYS A 71 24.35 16.08 -12.97
CA LYS A 71 25.17 14.90 -12.71
C LYS A 71 25.35 14.57 -11.22
N SER A 72 25.11 15.52 -10.32
CA SER A 72 25.17 15.29 -8.87
C SER A 72 23.93 14.58 -8.32
N LEU A 73 22.86 14.45 -9.10
CA LEU A 73 21.58 13.87 -8.66
C LEU A 73 21.41 12.46 -9.21
N THR A 74 22.36 11.56 -8.92
CA THR A 74 22.37 10.19 -9.44
C THR A 74 21.42 9.27 -8.66
N LEU A 75 20.51 8.60 -9.35
CA LEU A 75 19.54 7.69 -8.74
C LEU A 75 20.26 6.51 -8.03
N GLY A 76 19.92 6.24 -6.78
CA GLY A 76 20.51 5.14 -6.00
C GLY A 76 21.87 5.44 -5.37
N ASP A 77 22.42 6.65 -5.57
CA ASP A 77 23.65 7.06 -4.90
C ASP A 77 23.40 7.32 -3.41
N SER A 78 24.05 6.53 -2.55
CA SER A 78 23.87 6.59 -1.10
C SER A 78 24.37 7.92 -0.51
N THR A 79 25.39 8.53 -1.10
CA THR A 79 25.95 9.82 -0.66
C THR A 79 24.96 10.94 -0.90
N THR A 80 24.44 11.05 -2.14
CA THR A 80 23.42 12.03 -2.52
C THR A 80 22.16 11.86 -1.68
N ARG A 81 21.74 10.61 -1.43
CA ARG A 81 20.60 10.31 -0.54
C ARG A 81 20.79 10.88 0.86
N LEU A 82 21.96 10.68 1.47
CA LEU A 82 22.26 11.20 2.81
C LEU A 82 22.31 12.73 2.83
N GLN A 83 22.93 13.34 1.82
CA GLN A 83 23.03 14.80 1.70
C GLN A 83 21.65 15.47 1.54
N LEU A 84 20.71 14.82 0.86
CA LEU A 84 19.38 15.36 0.60
C LEU A 84 18.33 14.95 1.65
N GLU A 85 18.69 14.20 2.69
CA GLU A 85 17.71 13.65 3.65
C GLU A 85 16.90 14.73 4.38
N PHE A 86 17.52 15.87 4.71
CA PHE A 86 16.81 17.01 5.28
C PHE A 86 15.78 17.62 4.31
N LEU A 87 16.16 17.76 3.03
CA LEU A 87 15.26 18.26 1.99
C LEU A 87 14.14 17.25 1.72
N ARG A 88 14.44 15.95 1.70
CA ARG A 88 13.43 14.90 1.58
C ARG A 88 12.35 15.01 2.66
N LYS A 89 12.76 15.17 3.92
CA LYS A 89 11.84 15.27 5.07
C LYS A 89 11.02 16.55 5.12
N SER A 90 11.43 17.61 4.44
CA SER A 90 10.69 18.87 4.39
C SER A 90 9.86 19.01 3.11
N MET A 91 10.40 18.58 1.97
CA MET A 91 9.86 18.83 0.65
C MET A 91 8.78 17.84 0.21
N ILE A 92 8.93 16.55 0.54
CA ILE A 92 7.99 15.51 0.11
C ILE A 92 7.45 14.71 1.30
N PRO A 93 6.17 14.34 1.29
CA PRO A 93 5.62 13.40 2.26
C PRO A 93 6.33 12.05 2.13
N SER A 94 6.39 11.32 3.25
CA SER A 94 6.91 9.94 3.24
C SER A 94 5.85 8.99 2.68
N ALA A 95 6.26 8.06 1.82
CA ALA A 95 5.38 7.00 1.36
C ALA A 95 4.96 6.09 2.53
N PRO A 96 3.74 5.54 2.52
CA PRO A 96 3.30 4.58 3.53
C PRO A 96 4.22 3.36 3.56
N VAL A 97 4.53 2.88 4.77
CA VAL A 97 5.35 1.67 4.93
C VAL A 97 4.49 0.44 4.59
N LEU A 98 5.03 -0.44 3.74
CA LEU A 98 4.38 -1.72 3.41
C LEU A 98 4.82 -2.78 4.41
N GLN A 99 3.91 -3.21 5.27
CA GLN A 99 4.17 -4.27 6.24
C GLN A 99 4.25 -5.64 5.55
N ASN A 100 5.06 -6.54 6.13
CA ASN A 100 5.08 -7.93 5.70
C ASN A 100 3.70 -8.57 5.86
N ILE A 101 3.25 -9.24 4.82
CA ILE A 101 1.95 -9.91 4.80
C ILE A 101 2.06 -11.24 5.54
N SER A 102 1.43 -11.33 6.71
CA SER A 102 1.40 -12.54 7.56
C SER A 102 -0.02 -13.10 7.75
N SER A 103 -1.03 -12.30 7.41
CA SER A 103 -2.45 -12.57 7.63
C SER A 103 -3.34 -11.78 6.65
N ILE A 104 -4.63 -12.11 6.59
CA ILE A 104 -5.60 -11.37 5.75
C ILE A 104 -5.69 -9.89 6.13
N SER A 105 -5.72 -9.55 7.42
CA SER A 105 -5.79 -8.16 7.88
C SER A 105 -4.52 -7.37 7.51
N SER A 106 -3.35 -8.02 7.58
CA SER A 106 -2.10 -7.41 7.11
C SER A 106 -2.08 -7.22 5.58
N MET A 107 -2.72 -8.11 4.81
CA MET A 107 -2.87 -7.96 3.36
C MET A 107 -3.83 -6.83 2.99
N GLU A 108 -4.95 -6.71 3.69
CA GLU A 108 -5.89 -5.60 3.55
C GLU A 108 -5.18 -4.26 3.80
N THR A 109 -4.42 -4.15 4.88
CA THR A 109 -3.61 -2.96 5.21
C THR A 109 -2.53 -2.69 4.16
N CYS A 110 -1.81 -3.73 3.74
CA CYS A 110 -0.77 -3.63 2.72
C CYS A 110 -1.33 -3.09 1.40
N LEU A 111 -2.41 -3.67 0.87
CA LEU A 111 -3.03 -3.20 -0.38
C LEU A 111 -3.50 -1.74 -0.29
N ALA A 112 -4.01 -1.33 0.88
CA ALA A 112 -4.39 0.06 1.13
C ALA A 112 -3.20 1.01 1.06
N HIS A 113 -2.11 0.63 1.72
CA HIS A 113 -0.87 1.40 1.74
C HIS A 113 -0.26 1.47 0.34
N ILE A 114 -0.35 0.40 -0.45
CA ILE A 114 0.02 0.42 -1.88
C ILE A 114 -0.80 1.47 -2.63
N VAL A 115 -2.13 1.47 -2.51
CA VAL A 115 -2.98 2.47 -3.18
C VAL A 115 -2.65 3.89 -2.75
N LYS A 116 -2.49 4.13 -1.44
CA LYS A 116 -2.14 5.45 -0.87
C LYS A 116 -0.78 5.92 -1.40
N GLY A 117 0.23 5.05 -1.39
CA GLY A 117 1.56 5.40 -1.88
C GLY A 117 1.59 5.65 -3.38
N LEU A 118 0.91 4.84 -4.21
CA LEU A 118 0.83 5.09 -5.66
C LEU A 118 0.12 6.43 -5.95
N GLN A 119 -0.94 6.76 -5.19
CA GLN A 119 -1.61 8.06 -5.30
C GLN A 119 -0.70 9.22 -4.91
N LEU A 120 0.06 9.08 -3.82
CA LEU A 120 1.03 10.08 -3.36
C LEU A 120 2.02 10.39 -4.47
N HIS A 121 2.64 9.37 -5.07
CA HIS A 121 3.63 9.59 -6.12
C HIS A 121 3.00 10.20 -7.38
N LEU A 122 1.78 9.82 -7.76
CA LEU A 122 1.07 10.50 -8.86
C LEU A 122 0.85 11.98 -8.60
N ASN A 123 0.47 12.34 -7.38
CA ASN A 123 0.29 13.74 -7.00
C ASN A 123 1.62 14.50 -7.08
N LEU A 124 2.71 13.95 -6.53
CA LEU A 124 4.04 14.56 -6.61
C LEU A 124 4.51 14.74 -8.06
N LEU A 125 4.39 13.69 -8.88
CA LEU A 125 4.75 13.75 -10.29
C LEU A 125 3.93 14.82 -11.03
N ASN A 126 2.62 14.92 -10.78
CA ASN A 126 1.74 15.93 -11.38
C ASN A 126 2.14 17.37 -11.00
N GLU A 127 2.50 17.61 -9.73
CA GLU A 127 2.93 18.93 -9.28
C GLU A 127 4.28 19.34 -9.90
N ILE A 128 5.26 18.43 -9.90
CA ILE A 128 6.59 18.68 -10.49
C ILE A 128 6.49 18.90 -12.01
N SER A 129 5.60 18.15 -12.65
CA SER A 129 5.22 18.26 -14.06
C SER A 129 4.70 19.64 -14.50
N LYS A 130 4.30 20.51 -13.56
CA LYS A 130 3.91 21.90 -13.88
C LYS A 130 5.12 22.78 -14.17
N GLU A 131 6.27 22.44 -13.59
CA GLU A 131 7.51 23.21 -13.64
C GLU A 131 8.57 22.58 -14.55
N LEU A 132 8.56 21.25 -14.72
CA LEU A 132 9.43 20.54 -15.67
C LEU A 132 8.69 20.19 -16.96
N ALA A 133 9.45 20.05 -18.04
CA ALA A 133 8.91 19.63 -19.31
C ALA A 133 8.14 18.30 -19.17
N GLN A 134 6.96 18.25 -19.80
CA GLN A 134 6.24 17.00 -20.04
C GLN A 134 7.01 16.22 -21.09
N THR A 135 7.43 15.00 -20.74
CA THR A 135 8.06 14.09 -21.67
C THR A 135 7.23 12.81 -21.76
N ASP A 136 7.38 12.07 -22.87
CA ASP A 136 6.65 10.82 -23.07
C ASP A 136 6.95 9.83 -21.93
N GLN A 137 8.21 9.76 -21.47
CA GLN A 137 8.63 8.89 -20.35
C GLN A 137 7.84 9.18 -19.07
N VAL A 138 7.64 10.46 -18.74
CA VAL A 138 6.89 10.87 -17.55
C VAL A 138 5.41 10.52 -17.68
N ASN A 139 4.84 10.74 -18.87
CA ASN A 139 3.44 10.45 -19.14
C ASN A 139 3.17 8.95 -19.08
N GLU A 140 4.05 8.13 -19.65
CA GLU A 140 4.02 6.68 -19.58
C GLU A 140 4.14 6.20 -18.14
N LEU A 141 5.14 6.68 -17.38
CA LEU A 141 5.31 6.31 -15.96
C LEU A 141 4.05 6.65 -15.14
N LYS A 142 3.45 7.83 -15.33
CA LYS A 142 2.20 8.21 -14.66
C LYS A 142 1.03 7.31 -15.05
N ALA A 143 0.90 6.97 -16.34
CA ALA A 143 -0.14 6.07 -16.81
C ALA A 143 -0.02 4.69 -16.15
N GLU A 144 1.20 4.16 -16.05
CA GLU A 144 1.49 2.87 -15.44
C GLU A 144 1.21 2.86 -13.94
N ILE A 145 1.61 3.90 -13.20
CA ILE A 145 1.29 4.02 -11.78
C ILE A 145 -0.24 4.07 -11.57
N GLN A 146 -0.96 4.80 -12.43
CA GLN A 146 -2.42 4.89 -12.38
C GLN A 146 -3.10 3.56 -12.68
N GLU A 147 -2.62 2.84 -13.69
CA GLU A 147 -3.12 1.51 -14.04
C GLU A 147 -2.83 0.51 -12.92
N LEU A 148 -1.62 0.50 -12.35
CA LEU A 148 -1.27 -0.37 -11.23
C LEU A 148 -2.17 -0.09 -10.04
N ARG A 149 -2.38 1.18 -9.68
CA ARG A 149 -3.30 1.57 -8.60
C ARG A 149 -4.70 1.02 -8.84
N SER A 150 -5.16 1.00 -10.10
CA SER A 150 -6.48 0.46 -10.46
C SER A 150 -6.53 -1.07 -10.33
N LEU A 151 -5.47 -1.78 -10.72
CA LEU A 151 -5.34 -3.22 -10.49
C LEU A 151 -5.34 -3.57 -8.99
N ILE A 152 -4.62 -2.82 -8.16
CA ILE A 152 -4.58 -3.04 -6.71
C ILE A 152 -5.96 -2.80 -6.08
N LYS A 153 -6.68 -1.73 -6.47
CA LYS A 153 -8.07 -1.52 -6.04
C LYS A 153 -8.99 -2.67 -6.45
N LYS A 154 -8.79 -3.22 -7.66
CA LYS A 154 -9.53 -4.41 -8.11
C LYS A 154 -9.25 -5.62 -7.24
N LEU A 155 -7.99 -5.85 -6.83
CA LEU A 155 -7.64 -6.90 -5.87
C LEU A 155 -8.31 -6.70 -4.51
N GLN A 156 -8.35 -5.46 -4.00
CA GLN A 156 -9.07 -5.14 -2.75
C GLN A 156 -10.56 -5.48 -2.86
N ASN A 157 -11.21 -5.09 -3.95
CA ASN A 157 -12.63 -5.36 -4.20
C ASN A 157 -12.91 -6.87 -4.33
N GLN A 158 -12.07 -7.61 -5.05
CA GLN A 158 -12.19 -9.06 -5.20
C GLN A 158 -12.04 -9.79 -3.86
N ALA A 159 -11.14 -9.29 -3.02
CA ALA A 159 -10.99 -9.81 -1.67
C ALA A 159 -12.09 -9.30 -0.74
N GLY A 160 -13.01 -8.40 -1.12
CA GLY A 160 -14.01 -7.85 -0.19
C GLY A 160 -13.38 -7.07 0.97
N PHE A 161 -12.28 -6.38 0.72
CA PHE A 161 -11.70 -5.41 1.65
C PHE A 161 -12.43 -4.08 1.53
N ASP A 162 -12.66 -3.42 2.66
CA ASP A 162 -13.40 -2.16 2.70
C ASP A 162 -12.41 -0.98 2.77
N PRO A 163 -12.14 -0.29 1.65
CA PRO A 163 -11.19 0.82 1.63
C PRO A 163 -11.65 2.00 2.50
N SER A 164 -12.93 2.09 2.86
CA SER A 164 -13.45 3.18 3.70
C SER A 164 -13.05 3.02 5.18
N LYS A 165 -12.84 1.79 5.66
CA LYS A 165 -12.41 1.51 7.04
C LYS A 165 -10.95 1.80 7.32
N GLN A 166 -10.17 2.05 6.27
CA GLN A 166 -8.72 2.27 6.33
C GLN A 166 -8.33 3.76 6.24
N ALA A 167 -9.33 4.64 6.22
CA ALA A 167 -9.17 6.09 6.23
C ALA A 167 -8.86 6.66 7.64
N SER A 168 -8.95 5.83 8.69
CA SER A 168 -9.08 6.30 10.08
C SER A 168 -7.78 6.71 10.78
N ASP A 169 -6.62 6.13 10.43
CA ASP A 169 -5.51 6.06 11.41
C ASP A 169 -4.20 6.81 11.09
N GLU A 170 -4.08 7.60 10.02
CA GLU A 170 -2.81 8.32 9.75
C GLU A 170 -2.96 9.78 9.31
N GLN A 171 -3.95 10.48 9.88
CA GLN A 171 -4.00 11.95 9.82
C GLN A 171 -3.31 12.56 11.06
N SER A 172 -2.14 12.04 11.44
CA SER A 172 -1.29 12.65 12.44
C SER A 172 -0.38 13.69 11.78
N GLN A 173 -0.91 14.91 11.68
CA GLN A 173 -0.18 16.19 11.77
C GLN A 173 1.33 16.14 11.48
N THR A 174 1.71 16.07 10.22
CA THR A 174 3.01 16.56 9.72
C THR A 174 2.78 17.92 9.07
N PRO A 175 3.78 18.84 9.09
CA PRO A 175 3.64 20.14 8.45
C PRO A 175 3.20 19.94 7.00
N GLU A 176 2.24 20.73 6.53
CA GLU A 176 1.74 20.68 5.16
C GLU A 176 2.95 20.61 4.21
N HIS A 177 3.17 19.42 3.62
CA HIS A 177 4.13 19.24 2.55
C HIS A 177 3.58 19.94 1.32
N ASP A 178 3.71 21.26 1.32
CA ASP A 178 3.37 22.09 0.19
C ASP A 178 4.58 22.10 -0.74
N LEU A 179 4.68 21.04 -1.54
CA LEU A 179 5.75 20.86 -2.52
C LEU A 179 5.96 22.13 -3.35
N ALA A 180 4.88 22.81 -3.73
CA ALA A 180 4.93 24.02 -4.56
C ALA A 180 5.76 25.15 -3.92
N LYS A 181 5.73 25.31 -2.59
CA LYS A 181 6.58 26.29 -1.87
C LYS A 181 8.07 26.01 -2.03
N HIS A 182 8.46 24.76 -2.28
CA HIS A 182 9.85 24.37 -2.46
C HIS A 182 10.31 24.40 -3.92
N LEU A 183 9.41 24.52 -4.90
CA LEU A 183 9.73 24.57 -6.33
C LEU A 183 10.19 25.99 -6.77
N THR A 184 11.12 26.58 -6.03
CA THR A 184 11.50 28.00 -6.18
C THR A 184 12.37 28.30 -7.40
N ASN A 185 13.04 27.27 -7.95
CA ASN A 185 13.90 27.38 -9.12
C ASN A 185 14.14 26.01 -9.74
N LYS A 186 14.70 25.99 -10.96
CA LYS A 186 14.96 24.76 -11.72
C LYS A 186 15.76 23.71 -10.95
N TYR A 187 16.76 24.11 -10.16
CA TYR A 187 17.55 23.16 -9.38
C TYR A 187 16.70 22.50 -8.29
N MET A 188 15.94 23.28 -7.53
CA MET A 188 15.04 22.75 -6.50
C MET A 188 13.96 21.86 -7.10
N THR A 189 13.43 22.21 -8.27
CA THR A 189 12.48 21.35 -9.00
C THR A 189 13.11 20.01 -9.41
N GLN A 190 14.37 20.01 -9.87
CA GLN A 190 15.09 18.76 -10.14
C GLN A 190 15.41 17.95 -8.88
N VAL A 191 15.68 18.61 -7.75
CA VAL A 191 15.84 17.94 -6.45
C VAL A 191 14.53 17.26 -6.03
N ALA A 192 13.39 17.94 -6.16
CA ALA A 192 12.07 17.32 -5.93
C ALA A 192 11.83 16.11 -6.84
N ALA A 193 12.13 16.24 -8.13
CA ALA A 193 12.02 15.15 -9.10
C ALA A 193 12.90 13.96 -8.69
N HIS A 194 14.16 14.22 -8.35
CA HIS A 194 15.11 13.21 -7.90
C HIS A 194 14.59 12.47 -6.65
N LEU A 195 14.17 13.21 -5.63
CA LEU A 195 13.67 12.65 -4.37
C LEU A 195 12.38 11.86 -4.56
N THR A 196 11.47 12.34 -5.42
CA THR A 196 10.20 11.66 -5.75
C THR A 196 10.46 10.36 -6.48
N LEU A 197 11.32 10.36 -7.51
CA LEU A 197 11.65 9.16 -8.28
C LEU A 197 12.44 8.14 -7.46
N GLN A 198 13.32 8.61 -6.55
CA GLN A 198 14.02 7.73 -5.63
C GLN A 198 13.07 7.09 -4.60
N GLN A 199 12.14 7.87 -4.03
CA GLN A 199 11.11 7.34 -3.14
C GLN A 199 10.22 6.33 -3.87
N LEU A 200 9.81 6.64 -5.10
CA LEU A 200 9.01 5.75 -5.94
C LEU A 200 9.75 4.45 -6.25
N GLN A 201 11.05 4.48 -6.51
CA GLN A 201 11.85 3.28 -6.76
C GLN A 201 11.85 2.35 -5.55
N ASN A 202 12.15 2.89 -4.36
CA ASN A 202 12.15 2.13 -3.11
C ASN A 202 10.76 1.54 -2.84
N PHE A 203 9.73 2.38 -2.92
CA PHE A 203 8.35 1.96 -2.72
C PHE A 203 7.94 0.89 -3.72
N SER A 204 8.34 1.02 -4.98
CA SER A 204 8.01 0.05 -6.03
C SER A 204 8.64 -1.33 -5.79
N CYS A 205 9.84 -1.37 -5.22
CA CYS A 205 10.46 -2.62 -4.77
C CYS A 205 9.67 -3.27 -3.63
N ASP A 206 9.15 -2.48 -2.69
CA ASP A 206 8.31 -3.01 -1.62
C ASP A 206 6.95 -3.49 -2.15
N VAL A 207 6.35 -2.77 -3.11
CA VAL A 207 5.12 -3.18 -3.81
C VAL A 207 5.35 -4.51 -4.52
N LEU A 208 6.46 -4.65 -5.24
CA LEU A 208 6.82 -5.90 -5.91
C LEU A 208 6.93 -7.06 -4.90
N ARG A 209 7.64 -6.86 -3.78
CA ARG A 209 7.77 -7.88 -2.72
C ARG A 209 6.41 -8.27 -2.15
N SER A 210 5.51 -7.30 -1.99
CA SER A 210 4.14 -7.51 -1.51
C SER A 210 3.31 -8.32 -2.51
N ILE A 211 3.34 -7.95 -3.80
CA ILE A 211 2.66 -8.70 -4.89
C ILE A 211 3.16 -10.13 -4.96
N LEU A 212 4.47 -10.35 -4.84
CA LEU A 212 5.06 -11.69 -4.80
C LEU A 212 4.58 -12.50 -3.59
N SER A 213 4.44 -11.86 -2.43
CA SER A 213 3.91 -12.52 -1.22
C SER A 213 2.44 -12.90 -1.39
N ILE A 214 1.60 -12.02 -1.93
CA ILE A 214 0.20 -12.31 -2.26
C ILE A 214 0.11 -13.45 -3.27
N ARG A 215 0.95 -13.46 -4.31
CA ARG A 215 1.00 -14.52 -5.32
C ARG A 215 1.32 -15.89 -4.69
N ARG A 216 2.26 -15.93 -3.73
CA ARG A 216 2.61 -17.15 -2.99
C ARG A 216 1.47 -17.63 -2.09
N MET A 217 0.73 -16.70 -1.48
CA MET A 217 -0.42 -17.06 -0.62
C MET A 217 -1.61 -17.56 -1.44
N THR A 218 -1.85 -16.99 -2.61
CA THR A 218 -2.98 -17.31 -3.51
C THR A 218 -2.73 -18.53 -4.40
N SER A 219 -1.49 -19.02 -4.47
CA SER A 219 -1.10 -20.19 -5.25
C SER A 219 -0.67 -21.31 -4.31
N ASN A 220 -1.26 -22.51 -4.41
CA ASN A 220 -0.77 -23.71 -3.72
C ASN A 220 0.61 -24.20 -4.24
N MET A 221 1.42 -23.30 -4.81
CA MET A 221 2.58 -23.65 -5.62
C MET A 221 3.72 -22.66 -5.36
N SER A 222 4.77 -23.20 -4.74
CA SER A 222 6.13 -22.67 -4.81
C SER A 222 6.56 -22.55 -6.28
N MET A 223 7.28 -21.50 -6.65
CA MET A 223 8.61 -21.61 -7.29
C MET A 223 9.19 -20.26 -7.76
N ALA A 224 10.53 -20.27 -7.74
CA ALA A 224 11.56 -19.47 -8.42
C ALA A 224 11.30 -18.00 -8.83
N GLU A 225 12.07 -17.12 -8.21
CA GLU A 225 12.19 -15.69 -8.50
C GLU A 225 13.13 -15.45 -9.71
N ASN A 226 12.80 -14.51 -10.60
CA ASN A 226 13.68 -14.15 -11.71
C ASN A 226 14.87 -13.32 -11.18
N PRO A 227 16.13 -13.78 -11.34
CA PRO A 227 17.30 -13.14 -10.74
C PRO A 227 17.51 -11.69 -11.22
N ASN A 228 17.06 -11.33 -12.43
CA ASN A 228 17.23 -9.98 -12.97
C ASN A 228 16.33 -8.93 -12.29
N THR A 229 15.17 -9.34 -11.77
CA THR A 229 14.26 -8.44 -11.04
C THR A 229 14.77 -8.15 -9.64
N VAL A 230 15.43 -9.13 -9.00
CA VAL A 230 16.04 -8.98 -7.68
C VAL A 230 17.20 -7.95 -7.76
N GLN A 231 17.94 -7.92 -8.87
CA GLN A 231 19.07 -7.01 -9.05
C GLN A 231 18.69 -5.52 -9.08
N LEU A 232 17.49 -5.17 -9.55
CA LEU A 232 17.00 -3.77 -9.54
C LEU A 232 16.64 -3.28 -8.13
N CYS A 233 16.24 -4.19 -7.24
CA CYS A 233 15.86 -3.90 -5.86
C CYS A 233 16.97 -4.19 -4.83
N ILE A 234 18.05 -4.87 -5.20
CA ILE A 234 19.21 -5.12 -4.32
C ILE A 234 20.09 -3.87 -4.19
N ASN A 235 20.14 -3.00 -5.21
CA ASN A 235 20.99 -1.80 -5.18
C ASN A 235 20.52 -0.74 -4.15
N THR A 236 19.36 -0.94 -3.50
CA THR A 236 18.84 -0.09 -2.43
C THR A 236 19.06 -0.67 -1.02
N ALA A 237 19.48 -1.93 -0.91
CA ALA A 237 19.86 -2.59 0.35
C ALA A 237 21.38 -2.57 0.61
N GLY A 238 22.15 -1.88 -0.23
CA GLY A 238 23.59 -1.65 -0.03
C GLY A 238 23.88 -0.63 1.07
N LEU A 239 23.58 -1.02 2.31
CA LEU A 239 24.28 -0.71 3.57
C LEU A 239 23.76 -1.65 4.65
#